data_AF-A0A2R6RE87-F1
#
_entry.id   AF-A0A2R6RE87-F1
#
_cell.length_a   1.000
_cell.length_b   1.000
_cell.length_c   1.000
_cell.angle_alpha   90.00
_cell.angle_beta   90.00
_cell.angle_gamma   90.00
#
_symmetry.space_group_name_H-M   'P 1'
#
loop_
_entity.id
_entity.type
_entity.pdbx_description
1 polymer ?
#
loop_
_entity_poly.entity_id
_entity_poly.type
_entity_poly.pdbx_seq_one_letter_code
_entity_poly.pdbx_strand_id
1 'polypeptide(L)'
;MEKIKDRESGRNGSSLYVVVEFCSFEHRVVFQEAGSNFLIPSPITTSNELVTVWHPEVGKINPSEHKQLKLARSLTCGIIDRDLKPSSRERKSTQRILKYPPTRILSGDERQLLWKFRFSLMSEKRALTKFLRCVEWNDVQEAKQAIELMGRWETIDVCDALELLSPVFESEEVRAYAVSVLERADDEELQCYLLQLVQALRFERSDKSRLSHFLVQHSLRNIELASFLRWYVAVELHDPAYRKRFYCTYEILEENMMKVGASGDEDRFKLWQSLKKIEKLRQLLSGLLSELTYFEEPIRSPLAPGVLITGIVPSESSIFKSALHPLRLTFRTENGGSCNIMFKKGDDLRQDQLVIQMVLLMDHLLKLENLDLHLTPYRVLATGHDEGMLEFIPSSSLAQILSENRSIISYLQKFHLDENAPFGITATCLETFIKNCTGYSVITYILAIGDRHLDNLFLRNDGRLFHVDFGFILGRDQKPFPPPMKLCKEMVEAMGGAESQYYTTFKSYCCEAYNILRKSSNLILNLFHLMAGSNIPDIASDPEKGILKLQEKFRLDLDDEECIHFFQYLINESVSALFPQMVETIHRWAQYWR
;
A
#
# COMPACT_ATOMS: atom_id res chain seq x y z
N MET A 1 38.42 23.48 -22.35
CA MET A 1 37.28 23.91 -21.50
C MET A 1 36.58 25.17 -21.97
N GLU A 2 37.26 26.32 -22.15
CA GLU A 2 36.61 27.58 -22.57
C GLU A 2 35.75 27.45 -23.83
N LYS A 3 36.25 26.78 -24.88
CA LYS A 3 35.46 26.54 -26.12
C LYS A 3 34.18 25.72 -25.92
N ILE A 4 34.14 24.83 -24.93
CA ILE A 4 32.94 24.03 -24.59
C ILE A 4 32.00 24.89 -23.75
N LYS A 5 32.56 25.65 -22.80
CA LYS A 5 31.83 26.61 -21.98
C LYS A 5 31.10 27.62 -22.86
N ASP A 6 31.80 28.24 -23.82
CA ASP A 6 31.26 29.24 -24.75
C ASP A 6 30.17 28.66 -25.65
N ARG A 7 30.35 27.41 -26.12
CA ARG A 7 29.40 26.70 -26.97
C ARG A 7 28.11 26.33 -26.21
N GLU A 8 28.21 25.93 -24.96
CA GLU A 8 27.06 25.56 -24.14
C GLU A 8 26.38 26.80 -23.51
N SER A 9 27.10 27.88 -23.22
CA SER A 9 26.49 29.15 -22.79
C SER A 9 25.71 29.88 -23.89
N GLY A 10 25.87 29.48 -25.16
CA GLY A 10 25.05 29.96 -26.28
C GLY A 10 23.71 29.23 -26.44
N ARG A 11 23.46 28.14 -25.69
CA ARG A 11 22.19 27.40 -25.73
C ARG A 11 21.21 28.00 -24.73
N ASN A 12 20.33 28.88 -25.22
CA ASN A 12 19.18 29.36 -24.46
C ASN A 12 18.20 28.21 -24.19
N GLY A 13 18.34 27.56 -23.04
CA GLY A 13 17.39 26.57 -22.52
C GLY A 13 17.37 26.59 -20.99
N SER A 14 16.19 26.40 -20.39
CA SER A 14 15.92 26.46 -18.94
C SER A 14 16.50 25.30 -18.11
N SER A 15 17.60 24.68 -18.57
CA SER A 15 18.22 23.52 -17.94
C SER A 15 19.62 23.90 -17.44
N LEU A 16 19.92 23.56 -16.19
CA LEU A 16 21.25 23.76 -15.60
C LEU A 16 22.17 22.62 -16.08
N TYR A 17 23.35 22.98 -16.59
CA TYR A 17 24.37 22.03 -17.01
C TYR A 17 25.60 22.15 -16.11
N VAL A 18 26.17 21.02 -15.71
CA VAL A 18 27.47 20.95 -15.02
C VAL A 18 28.46 20.29 -15.96
N VAL A 19 29.51 21.03 -16.32
CA VAL A 19 30.65 20.50 -17.07
C VAL A 19 31.73 20.11 -16.07
N VAL A 20 31.97 18.82 -15.92
CA VAL A 20 33.02 18.28 -15.06
C VAL A 20 34.18 17.80 -15.93
N GLU A 21 35.37 18.34 -15.71
CA GLU A 21 36.60 17.84 -16.31
C GLU A 21 37.30 16.94 -15.30
N PHE A 22 37.51 15.68 -15.66
CA PHE A 22 38.31 14.76 -14.87
C PHE A 22 39.77 14.82 -15.32
N CYS A 23 40.72 14.70 -14.40
CA CYS A 23 42.13 14.56 -14.75
C CYS A 23 42.32 13.34 -15.67
N SER A 24 42.93 13.55 -16.83
CA SER A 24 43.30 12.46 -17.74
C SER A 24 44.63 11.87 -17.29
N PHE A 25 44.65 10.56 -17.08
CA PHE A 25 45.86 9.80 -16.77
C PHE A 25 46.28 8.97 -17.97
N GLU A 26 47.59 8.78 -18.17
CA GLU A 26 48.17 7.99 -19.27
C GLU A 26 47.70 6.52 -19.25
N HIS A 27 47.24 6.05 -18.08
CA HIS A 27 46.67 4.72 -17.85
C HIS A 27 45.33 4.84 -17.13
N ARG A 28 44.45 3.83 -17.29
CA ARG A 28 43.14 3.79 -16.63
C ARG A 28 43.31 3.78 -15.11
N VAL A 29 42.90 4.83 -14.42
CA VAL A 29 42.88 4.89 -12.96
C VAL A 29 41.63 4.17 -12.45
N VAL A 30 41.85 3.14 -11.64
CA VAL A 30 40.79 2.42 -10.92
C VAL A 30 41.00 2.73 -9.44
N PHE A 31 40.00 3.35 -8.81
CA PHE A 31 40.02 3.61 -7.38
C PHE A 31 39.64 2.34 -6.61
N GLN A 32 40.45 1.99 -5.61
CA GLN A 32 40.15 0.96 -4.63
C GLN A 32 40.38 1.56 -3.24
N GLU A 33 39.31 1.68 -2.44
CA GLU A 33 39.37 2.34 -1.14
C GLU A 33 40.04 1.44 -0.09
N ALA A 34 41.19 1.86 0.43
CA ALA A 34 41.75 1.38 1.68
C ALA A 34 41.51 2.46 2.74
N GLY A 35 40.74 2.11 3.77
CA GLY A 35 40.10 3.01 4.72
C GLY A 35 40.97 4.17 5.24
N SER A 36 40.44 5.38 5.10
CA SER A 36 40.56 6.47 6.09
C SER A 36 39.89 7.74 5.55
N ASN A 37 39.02 8.36 6.35
CA ASN A 37 38.79 9.80 6.28
C ASN A 37 38.69 10.32 7.71
N PHE A 38 39.80 10.90 8.19
CA PHE A 38 39.79 11.80 9.34
C PHE A 38 39.31 13.18 8.86
N LEU A 39 38.13 13.61 9.30
CA LEU A 39 37.79 15.02 9.36
C LEU A 39 38.07 15.50 10.79
N ILE A 40 38.89 16.55 10.91
CA ILE A 40 39.28 17.15 12.19
C ILE A 40 38.02 17.74 12.85
N PRO A 41 37.60 17.30 14.04
CA PRO A 41 36.49 17.96 14.74
C PRO A 41 36.94 19.34 15.25
N SER A 42 36.04 20.32 15.16
CA SER A 42 36.21 21.64 15.78
C SER A 42 36.55 21.51 17.28
N PRO A 43 37.39 22.40 17.84
CA PRO A 43 37.81 22.29 19.24
C PRO A 43 36.59 22.36 20.17
N ILE A 44 36.46 21.32 21.01
CA ILE A 44 35.44 21.22 22.05
C ILE A 44 35.64 22.39 23.02
N THR A 45 34.72 23.35 23.02
CA THR A 45 34.67 24.38 24.07
C THR A 45 34.10 23.76 25.34
N THR A 46 34.73 24.05 26.47
CA THR A 46 34.41 23.57 27.83
C THR A 46 33.12 24.18 28.42
N SER A 47 32.06 24.34 27.64
CA SER A 47 30.73 24.62 28.17
C SER A 47 29.98 23.29 28.37
N ASN A 48 29.35 23.11 29.54
CA ASN A 48 28.44 22.01 29.84
C ASN A 48 27.11 22.16 29.07
N GLU A 49 27.17 22.38 27.76
CA GLU A 49 26.00 22.40 26.90
C GLU A 49 25.89 21.07 26.16
N LEU A 50 24.68 20.52 26.10
CA LEU A 50 24.38 19.33 25.30
C LEU A 50 24.59 19.68 23.83
N VAL A 51 25.65 19.12 23.22
CA VAL A 51 25.93 19.28 21.79
C VAL A 51 25.45 18.05 21.04
N THR A 52 24.59 18.25 20.05
CA THR A 52 24.21 17.21 19.09
C THR A 52 25.36 16.98 18.12
N VAL A 53 26.07 15.87 18.27
CA VAL A 53 27.17 15.48 17.36
C VAL A 53 26.59 14.64 16.22
N TRP A 54 26.77 15.11 14.98
CA TRP A 54 26.43 14.32 13.80
C TRP A 54 27.43 13.17 13.65
N HIS A 55 26.96 11.93 13.70
CA HIS A 55 27.82 10.75 13.52
C HIS A 55 27.75 10.29 12.05
N PRO A 56 28.81 10.47 11.25
CA PRO A 56 28.82 10.16 9.81
C PRO A 56 28.60 8.68 9.47
N GLU A 57 28.79 7.82 10.47
CA GLU A 57 28.72 6.38 10.32
C GLU A 57 27.43 5.77 10.91
N VAL A 58 26.50 6.59 11.42
CA VAL A 58 25.16 6.08 11.79
C VAL A 58 24.48 5.54 10.54
N GLY A 59 24.13 4.26 10.57
CA GLY A 59 23.57 3.54 9.42
C GLY A 59 24.61 2.89 8.48
N LYS A 60 25.91 3.11 8.68
CA LYS A 60 26.97 2.40 7.93
C LYS A 60 27.34 1.09 8.63
N ILE A 61 27.73 0.09 7.84
CA ILE A 61 28.20 -1.21 8.36
C ILE A 61 29.48 -0.98 9.15
N ASN A 62 29.53 -1.47 10.39
CA ASN A 62 30.72 -1.42 11.22
C ASN A 62 31.87 -2.18 10.52
N PRO A 63 32.99 -1.52 10.17
CA PRO A 63 34.08 -2.16 9.42
C PRO A 63 34.71 -3.36 10.16
N SER A 64 34.74 -3.30 11.50
CA SER A 64 35.25 -4.38 12.35
C SER A 64 34.33 -5.59 12.32
N GLU A 65 33.02 -5.39 12.41
CA GLU A 65 32.03 -6.47 12.26
C GLU A 65 32.08 -7.07 10.86
N HIS A 66 32.18 -6.24 9.82
CA HIS A 66 32.29 -6.71 8.44
C HIS A 66 33.55 -7.56 8.21
N LYS A 67 34.70 -7.13 8.76
CA LYS A 67 35.95 -7.88 8.70
C LYS A 67 35.84 -9.21 9.45
N GLN A 68 35.23 -9.22 10.64
CA GLN A 68 34.98 -10.44 11.41
C GLN A 68 34.08 -11.42 10.63
N LEU A 69 33.01 -10.93 10.01
CA LEU A 69 32.11 -11.72 9.17
C LEU A 69 32.86 -12.37 8.01
N LYS A 70 33.67 -11.59 7.27
CA LYS A 70 34.50 -12.10 6.16
C LYS A 70 35.50 -13.16 6.62
N LEU A 71 36.17 -12.95 7.75
CA LEU A 71 37.11 -13.92 8.31
C LEU A 71 36.40 -15.21 8.71
N ALA A 72 35.24 -15.11 9.37
CA ALA A 72 34.49 -16.29 9.79
C ALA A 72 33.95 -17.10 8.60
N ARG A 73 33.55 -16.43 7.51
CA ARG A 73 33.15 -17.08 6.25
C ARG A 73 34.33 -17.71 5.52
N SER A 74 35.47 -17.02 5.45
CA SER A 74 36.70 -17.56 4.85
C SER A 74 37.20 -18.83 5.56
N LEU A 75 37.10 -18.87 6.89
CA LEU A 75 37.43 -20.06 7.69
C LEU A 75 36.51 -21.27 7.38
N THR A 76 35.31 -21.03 6.86
CA THR A 76 34.34 -22.08 6.49
C THR A 76 34.36 -22.45 5.00
N CYS A 77 35.14 -21.77 4.16
CA CYS A 77 35.27 -22.08 2.73
C CYS A 77 35.97 -23.42 2.44
N GLY A 78 36.75 -23.97 3.37
CA GLY A 78 37.54 -25.20 3.17
C GLY A 78 36.88 -26.52 3.60
N ILE A 79 35.87 -26.47 4.47
CA ILE A 79 35.18 -27.66 5.01
C ILE A 79 33.67 -27.38 4.98
N ILE A 80 33.02 -27.72 3.87
CA ILE A 80 31.57 -27.58 3.73
C ILE A 80 30.91 -28.90 4.14
N ASP A 81 30.54 -29.02 5.41
CA ASP A 81 29.69 -30.12 5.88
C ASP A 81 28.22 -29.84 5.48
N ARG A 82 27.75 -30.56 4.45
CA ARG A 82 26.38 -30.43 3.93
C ARG A 82 25.33 -31.03 4.87
N ASP A 83 25.76 -31.91 5.78
CA ASP A 83 24.88 -32.61 6.73
C ASP A 83 24.89 -31.95 8.12
N LEU A 84 25.54 -30.78 8.24
CA LEU A 84 25.65 -30.03 9.48
C LEU A 84 24.25 -29.62 10.00
N LYS A 85 23.90 -30.12 11.17
CA LYS A 85 22.63 -29.80 11.86
C LYS A 85 22.85 -28.85 13.03
N PRO A 86 21.94 -27.90 13.26
CA PRO A 86 22.04 -26.98 14.38
C PRO A 86 21.85 -27.71 15.72
N SER A 87 22.61 -27.30 16.74
CA SER A 87 22.34 -27.69 18.12
C SER A 87 20.97 -27.20 18.58
N SER A 88 20.46 -27.70 19.71
CA SER A 88 19.16 -27.27 20.27
C SER A 88 19.08 -25.75 20.47
N ARG A 89 20.17 -25.11 20.92
CA ARG A 89 20.24 -23.65 21.12
C ARG A 89 20.28 -22.89 19.80
N GLU A 90 21.08 -23.34 18.83
CA GLU A 90 21.13 -22.74 17.49
C GLU A 90 19.79 -22.88 16.78
N ARG A 91 19.13 -24.04 16.89
CA ARG A 91 17.80 -24.26 16.29
C ARG A 91 16.76 -23.30 16.86
N LYS A 92 16.71 -23.11 18.18
CA LYS A 92 15.83 -22.10 18.81
C LYS A 92 16.14 -20.69 18.32
N SER A 93 17.42 -20.36 18.15
CA SER A 93 17.85 -19.04 17.66
C SER A 93 17.43 -18.83 16.20
N THR A 94 17.65 -19.81 15.34
CA THR A 94 17.21 -19.77 13.94
C THR A 94 15.70 -19.62 13.84
N GLN A 95 14.94 -20.41 14.59
CA GLN A 95 13.47 -20.30 14.62
C GLN A 95 12.98 -18.93 15.10
N ARG A 96 13.71 -18.28 16.02
CA ARG A 96 13.42 -16.89 16.40
C ARG A 96 13.64 -15.93 15.24
N ILE A 97 14.75 -16.07 14.51
CA ILE A 97 15.08 -15.23 13.35
C ILE A 97 14.04 -15.39 12.24
N LEU A 98 13.55 -16.61 11.98
CA LEU A 98 12.53 -16.87 10.96
C LEU A 98 11.17 -16.22 11.26
N LYS A 99 10.89 -15.89 12.52
CA LYS A 99 9.68 -15.16 12.93
C LYS A 99 9.82 -13.64 12.81
N TYR A 100 11.01 -13.12 12.50
CA TYR A 100 11.19 -11.68 12.37
C TYR A 100 10.40 -11.11 11.20
N PRO A 101 9.86 -9.88 11.35
CA PRO A 101 9.18 -9.20 10.25
C PRO A 101 10.18 -8.86 9.13
N PRO A 102 9.71 -8.68 7.88
CA PRO A 102 10.53 -8.29 6.72
C PRO A 102 11.29 -6.97 6.91
N THR A 103 10.87 -6.11 7.80
CA THR A 103 11.50 -4.82 8.11
C THR A 103 12.71 -4.92 9.01
N ARG A 104 12.89 -6.06 9.72
CA ARG A 104 13.96 -6.21 10.71
C ARG A 104 15.31 -6.45 10.03
N ILE A 105 16.29 -5.63 10.40
CA ILE A 105 17.68 -5.80 9.99
C ILE A 105 18.30 -6.94 10.82
N LEU A 106 18.98 -7.87 10.14
CA LEU A 106 19.66 -9.00 10.76
C LEU A 106 21.04 -8.58 11.26
N SER A 107 21.40 -8.99 12.47
CA SER A 107 22.75 -8.75 13.00
C SER A 107 23.81 -9.60 12.30
N GLY A 108 25.10 -9.25 12.46
CA GLY A 108 26.20 -10.01 11.86
C GLY A 108 26.21 -11.49 12.28
N ASP A 109 25.98 -11.76 13.57
CA ASP A 109 25.89 -13.10 14.13
C ASP A 109 24.69 -13.88 13.58
N GLU A 110 23.53 -13.22 13.44
CA GLU A 110 22.32 -13.82 12.87
C GLU A 110 22.54 -14.19 11.39
N ARG A 111 23.19 -13.30 10.62
CA ARG A 111 23.57 -13.56 9.22
C ARG A 111 24.53 -14.75 9.12
N GLN A 112 25.51 -14.83 10.01
CA GLN A 112 26.46 -15.94 10.04
C GLN A 112 25.79 -17.26 10.41
N LEU A 113 24.85 -17.25 11.35
CA LEU A 113 24.10 -18.43 11.76
C LEU A 113 23.28 -19.00 10.60
N LEU A 114 22.55 -18.16 9.87
CA LEU A 114 21.78 -18.56 8.69
C LEU A 114 22.70 -19.09 7.58
N TRP A 115 23.84 -18.41 7.34
CA TRP A 115 24.83 -18.86 6.35
C TRP A 115 25.41 -20.22 6.71
N LYS A 116 25.80 -20.44 7.97
CA LYS A 116 26.35 -21.71 8.48
C LYS A 116 25.40 -22.88 8.21
N PHE A 117 24.10 -22.69 8.48
CA PHE A 117 23.10 -23.75 8.40
C PHE A 117 22.28 -23.77 7.10
N ARG A 118 22.72 -23.05 6.05
CA ARG A 118 21.99 -22.87 4.78
C ARG A 118 21.47 -24.16 4.15
N PHE A 119 22.25 -25.25 4.17
CA PHE A 119 21.82 -26.54 3.61
C PHE A 119 20.67 -27.17 4.41
N SER A 120 20.72 -27.08 5.74
CA SER A 120 19.66 -27.60 6.60
C SER A 120 18.36 -26.78 6.55
N LEU A 121 18.45 -25.53 6.09
CA LEU A 121 17.32 -24.60 5.97
C LEU A 121 16.61 -24.68 4.62
N MET A 122 17.15 -25.40 3.63
CA MET A 122 16.56 -25.47 2.29
C MET A 122 15.13 -26.03 2.28
N SER A 123 14.73 -26.82 3.28
CA SER A 123 13.36 -27.34 3.42
C SER A 123 12.40 -26.34 4.08
N GLU A 124 12.90 -25.26 4.68
CA GLU A 124 12.10 -24.26 5.39
C GLU A 124 11.80 -23.08 4.46
N LYS A 125 10.57 -22.99 3.96
CA LYS A 125 10.14 -21.94 3.01
C LYS A 125 10.46 -20.52 3.51
N ARG A 126 10.07 -20.22 4.74
CA ARG A 126 10.22 -18.90 5.39
C ARG A 126 11.68 -18.48 5.59
N ALA A 127 12.63 -19.41 5.45
CA ALA A 127 14.04 -19.14 5.61
C ALA A 127 14.70 -18.54 4.37
N LEU A 128 14.11 -18.68 3.17
CA LEU A 128 14.76 -18.22 1.94
C LEU A 128 14.97 -16.71 1.93
N THR A 129 13.94 -15.90 2.24
CA THR A 129 14.08 -14.42 2.21
C THR A 129 15.12 -13.93 3.21
N LYS A 130 15.19 -14.56 4.39
CA LYS A 130 16.17 -14.25 5.44
C LYS A 130 17.58 -14.73 5.07
N PHE A 131 17.71 -15.87 4.39
CA PHE A 131 18.96 -16.36 3.83
C PHE A 131 19.49 -15.41 2.75
N LEU A 132 18.67 -14.98 1.80
CA LEU A 132 19.11 -14.10 0.71
C LEU A 132 19.59 -12.73 1.21
N ARG A 133 19.05 -12.24 2.34
CA ARG A 133 19.55 -11.04 3.04
C ARG A 133 20.91 -11.25 3.72
N CYS A 134 21.27 -12.49 4.02
CA CYS A 134 22.54 -12.77 4.67
C CYS A 134 23.70 -12.80 3.68
N VAL A 135 23.45 -13.13 2.41
CA VAL A 135 24.44 -13.24 1.31
C VAL A 135 25.20 -11.92 1.12
N GLU A 136 26.51 -12.00 0.90
CA GLU A 136 27.30 -10.86 0.44
C GLU A 136 27.36 -10.87 -1.09
N TRP A 137 26.48 -10.13 -1.75
CA TRP A 137 26.34 -10.15 -3.22
C TRP A 137 27.56 -9.59 -3.96
N ASN A 138 28.45 -8.86 -3.27
CA ASN A 138 29.72 -8.41 -3.82
C ASN A 138 30.76 -9.55 -3.93
N ASP A 139 30.58 -10.66 -3.21
CA ASP A 139 31.40 -11.86 -3.34
C ASP A 139 30.81 -12.79 -4.40
N VAL A 140 31.53 -12.95 -5.51
CA VAL A 140 31.11 -13.76 -6.66
C VAL A 140 30.88 -15.23 -6.29
N GLN A 141 31.68 -15.79 -5.38
CA GLN A 141 31.54 -17.20 -4.99
C GLN A 141 30.31 -17.41 -4.09
N GLU A 142 30.09 -16.50 -3.14
CA GLU A 142 28.90 -16.55 -2.29
C GLU A 142 27.62 -16.33 -3.09
N ALA A 143 27.61 -15.32 -3.97
CA ALA A 143 26.48 -15.02 -4.85
C ALA A 143 26.13 -16.23 -5.74
N LYS A 144 27.14 -16.85 -6.37
CA LYS A 144 26.93 -18.05 -7.20
C LYS A 144 26.36 -19.22 -6.40
N GLN A 145 26.88 -19.46 -5.19
CA GLN A 145 26.36 -20.50 -4.30
C GLN A 145 24.91 -20.20 -3.87
N ALA A 146 24.60 -18.94 -3.54
CA ALA A 146 23.27 -18.55 -3.13
C ALA A 146 22.23 -18.77 -4.24
N ILE A 147 22.58 -18.46 -5.50
CA ILE A 147 21.72 -18.69 -6.66
C ILE A 147 21.49 -20.19 -6.89
N GLU A 148 22.53 -21.03 -6.78
CA GLU A 148 22.41 -22.48 -6.90
C GLU A 148 21.50 -23.08 -5.81
N LEU A 149 21.66 -22.62 -4.57
CA LEU A 149 20.85 -23.06 -3.44
C LEU A 149 19.39 -22.60 -3.56
N MET A 150 19.15 -21.37 -4.02
CA MET A 150 17.81 -20.83 -4.25
C MET A 150 17.03 -21.71 -5.24
N GLY A 151 17.65 -22.17 -6.33
CA GLY A 151 17.01 -23.07 -7.29
C GLY A 151 16.66 -24.46 -6.74
N ARG A 152 17.22 -24.84 -5.59
CA ARG A 152 16.97 -26.12 -4.90
C ARG A 152 16.17 -25.94 -3.60
N TRP A 153 15.85 -24.71 -3.24
CA TRP A 153 15.11 -24.40 -2.02
C TRP A 153 13.65 -24.81 -2.18
N GLU A 154 13.01 -25.21 -1.09
CA GLU A 154 11.56 -25.41 -1.06
C GLU A 154 10.85 -24.13 -1.51
N THR A 155 9.88 -24.27 -2.41
CA THR A 155 9.27 -23.09 -3.07
C THR A 155 8.49 -22.26 -2.06
N ILE A 156 8.82 -20.96 -2.00
CA ILE A 156 8.18 -20.00 -1.11
C ILE A 156 6.74 -19.67 -1.53
N ASP A 157 6.03 -19.01 -0.62
CA ASP A 157 4.68 -18.53 -0.87
C ASP A 157 4.70 -17.16 -1.58
N VAL A 158 3.59 -16.77 -2.22
CA VAL A 158 3.45 -15.52 -2.99
C VAL A 158 3.80 -14.29 -2.14
N CYS A 159 3.36 -14.27 -0.88
CA CYS A 159 3.69 -13.22 0.09
C CYS A 159 5.20 -12.99 0.26
N ASP A 160 5.98 -14.07 0.37
CA ASP A 160 7.44 -14.00 0.51
C ASP A 160 8.10 -13.61 -0.82
N ALA A 161 7.52 -13.99 -1.97
CA ALA A 161 8.01 -13.56 -3.28
C ALA A 161 7.86 -12.04 -3.49
N LEU A 162 6.80 -11.42 -2.95
CA LEU A 162 6.65 -9.96 -2.95
C LEU A 162 7.78 -9.26 -2.16
N GLU A 163 8.26 -9.88 -1.07
CA GLU A 163 9.44 -9.38 -0.32
C GLU A 163 10.67 -9.30 -1.24
N LEU A 164 10.87 -10.30 -2.10
CA LEU A 164 12.00 -10.39 -3.03
C LEU A 164 11.96 -9.35 -4.16
N LEU A 165 10.82 -8.68 -4.36
CA LEU A 165 10.69 -7.58 -5.32
C LEU A 165 10.94 -6.18 -4.70
N SER A 166 11.19 -6.12 -3.39
CA SER A 166 11.56 -4.88 -2.68
C SER A 166 12.89 -4.28 -3.15
N PRO A 167 13.17 -3.00 -2.83
CA PRO A 167 14.48 -2.38 -3.06
C PRO A 167 15.64 -3.07 -2.33
N VAL A 168 15.37 -3.94 -1.35
CA VAL A 168 16.41 -4.71 -0.62
C VAL A 168 17.12 -5.72 -1.52
N PHE A 169 16.44 -6.23 -2.56
CA PHE A 169 16.96 -7.27 -3.44
C PHE A 169 17.19 -6.75 -4.85
N GLU A 170 18.46 -6.53 -5.18
CA GLU A 170 18.85 -6.00 -6.50
C GLU A 170 19.26 -7.08 -7.51
N SER A 171 19.55 -8.32 -7.07
CA SER A 171 19.96 -9.41 -7.97
C SER A 171 18.85 -9.76 -8.96
N GLU A 172 19.19 -9.78 -10.24
CA GLU A 172 18.25 -10.10 -11.32
C GLU A 172 17.74 -11.54 -11.21
N GLU A 173 18.58 -12.47 -10.76
CA GLU A 173 18.24 -13.87 -10.55
C GLU A 173 17.24 -14.04 -9.41
N VAL A 174 17.42 -13.32 -8.30
CA VAL A 174 16.48 -13.33 -7.16
C VAL A 174 15.12 -12.79 -7.58
N ARG A 175 15.10 -11.68 -8.32
CA ARG A 175 13.86 -11.09 -8.83
C ARG A 175 13.19 -11.98 -9.88
N ALA A 176 13.98 -12.64 -10.73
CA ALA A 176 13.45 -13.59 -11.69
C ALA A 176 12.83 -14.82 -11.02
N TYR A 177 13.43 -15.32 -9.93
CA TYR A 177 12.83 -16.36 -9.10
C TYR A 177 11.52 -15.87 -8.47
N ALA A 178 11.48 -14.66 -7.91
CA ALA A 178 10.26 -14.08 -7.36
C ALA A 178 9.12 -14.04 -8.39
N VAL A 179 9.40 -13.58 -9.61
CA VAL A 179 8.42 -13.59 -10.71
C VAL A 179 7.95 -15.01 -11.05
N SER A 180 8.84 -16.01 -11.07
CA SER A 180 8.43 -17.40 -11.30
C SER A 180 7.51 -17.97 -10.22
N VAL A 181 7.60 -17.46 -8.99
CA VAL A 181 6.65 -17.83 -7.92
C VAL A 181 5.31 -17.10 -8.12
N LEU A 182 5.33 -15.83 -8.53
CA LEU A 182 4.12 -15.04 -8.84
C LEU A 182 3.31 -15.62 -10.00
N GLU A 183 3.95 -16.33 -10.95
CA GLU A 183 3.27 -17.06 -12.04
C GLU A 183 2.27 -18.12 -11.53
N ARG A 184 2.30 -18.48 -10.24
CA ARG A 184 1.36 -19.41 -9.60
C ARG A 184 0.13 -18.74 -9.01
N ALA A 185 0.14 -17.42 -8.81
CA ALA A 185 -0.98 -16.67 -8.28
C ALA A 185 -2.12 -16.59 -9.32
N ASP A 186 -3.37 -16.60 -8.85
CA ASP A 186 -4.51 -16.39 -9.72
C ASP A 186 -4.72 -14.90 -10.04
N ASP A 187 -5.62 -14.61 -10.98
CA ASP A 187 -5.85 -13.24 -11.44
C ASP A 187 -6.50 -12.35 -10.36
N GLU A 188 -7.29 -12.93 -9.44
CA GLU A 188 -7.96 -12.19 -8.35
C GLU A 188 -6.95 -11.75 -7.30
N GLU A 189 -6.03 -12.66 -6.92
CA GLU A 189 -4.92 -12.38 -6.03
C GLU A 189 -3.95 -11.37 -6.68
N LEU A 190 -3.61 -11.53 -7.97
CA LEU A 190 -2.74 -10.58 -8.68
C LEU A 190 -3.36 -9.19 -8.78
N GLN A 191 -4.68 -9.08 -8.95
CA GLN A 191 -5.39 -7.80 -8.96
C GLN A 191 -5.23 -7.08 -7.60
N CYS A 192 -5.19 -7.81 -6.49
CA CYS A 192 -4.97 -7.25 -5.16
C CYS A 192 -3.56 -6.67 -4.98
N TYR A 193 -2.56 -7.14 -5.72
CA TYR A 193 -1.16 -6.68 -5.61
C TYR A 193 -0.70 -5.81 -6.79
N LEU A 194 -1.53 -5.64 -7.82
CA LEU A 194 -1.16 -5.03 -9.10
C LEU A 194 -0.55 -3.64 -8.93
N LEU A 195 -1.09 -2.81 -8.03
CA LEU A 195 -0.55 -1.46 -7.78
C LEU A 195 0.91 -1.54 -7.29
N GLN A 196 1.20 -2.40 -6.32
CA GLN A 196 2.52 -2.60 -5.74
C GLN A 196 3.48 -3.25 -6.74
N LEU A 197 3.00 -4.19 -7.56
CA LEU A 197 3.82 -4.81 -8.61
C LEU A 197 4.21 -3.78 -9.68
N VAL A 198 3.32 -2.85 -10.03
CA VAL A 198 3.67 -1.73 -10.92
C VAL A 198 4.73 -0.84 -10.27
N GLN A 199 4.61 -0.51 -8.97
CA GLN A 199 5.66 0.25 -8.27
C GLN A 199 6.98 -0.53 -8.20
N ALA A 200 6.95 -1.86 -8.08
CA ALA A 200 8.14 -2.69 -8.03
C ALA A 200 9.00 -2.62 -9.31
N LEU A 201 8.43 -2.18 -10.45
CA LEU A 201 9.19 -1.88 -11.67
C LEU A 201 10.28 -0.82 -11.42
N ARG A 202 10.10 0.10 -10.45
CA ARG A 202 11.10 1.11 -10.07
C ARG A 202 12.42 0.50 -9.57
N PHE A 203 12.37 -0.73 -9.06
CA PHE A 203 13.53 -1.43 -8.51
C PHE A 203 14.21 -2.38 -9.51
N GLU A 204 13.68 -2.49 -10.73
CA GLU A 204 14.28 -3.30 -11.78
C GLU A 204 15.57 -2.69 -12.33
N ARG A 205 16.55 -3.54 -12.68
CA ARG A 205 17.79 -3.08 -13.32
C ARG A 205 17.62 -2.79 -14.82
N SER A 206 16.72 -3.52 -15.48
CA SER A 206 16.42 -3.39 -16.92
C SER A 206 15.06 -2.73 -17.15
N ASP A 207 14.97 -1.89 -18.18
CA ASP A 207 13.70 -1.27 -18.60
C ASP A 207 12.69 -2.32 -19.14
N LYS A 208 13.20 -3.43 -19.69
CA LYS A 208 12.40 -4.57 -20.19
C LYS A 208 12.60 -5.79 -19.29
N SER A 209 12.27 -5.63 -18.01
CA SER A 209 12.47 -6.66 -16.99
C SER A 209 11.55 -7.88 -17.14
N ARG A 210 11.87 -8.98 -16.44
CA ARG A 210 10.99 -10.15 -16.37
C ARG A 210 9.64 -9.80 -15.73
N LEU A 211 9.64 -8.94 -14.71
CA LEU A 211 8.41 -8.43 -14.08
C LEU A 211 7.53 -7.67 -15.07
N SER A 212 8.11 -6.80 -15.92
CA SER A 212 7.37 -6.10 -16.96
C SER A 212 6.70 -7.06 -17.94
N HIS A 213 7.42 -8.09 -18.39
CA HIS A 213 6.84 -9.09 -19.30
C HIS A 213 5.75 -9.91 -18.63
N PHE A 214 5.96 -10.32 -17.38
CA PHE A 214 5.00 -11.05 -16.56
C PHE A 214 3.67 -10.27 -16.44
N LEU A 215 3.73 -8.99 -16.03
CA LEU A 215 2.53 -8.15 -15.87
C LEU A 215 1.75 -8.02 -17.18
N VAL A 216 2.45 -7.82 -18.31
CA VAL A 216 1.80 -7.74 -19.62
C VAL A 216 1.19 -9.09 -20.01
N GLN A 217 1.91 -10.19 -19.86
CA GLN A 217 1.42 -11.53 -20.23
C GLN A 217 0.17 -11.92 -19.46
N HIS A 218 0.09 -11.64 -18.16
CA HIS A 218 -1.12 -11.87 -17.36
C HIS A 218 -2.26 -10.93 -17.75
N SER A 219 -1.95 -9.66 -18.02
CA SER A 219 -2.94 -8.69 -18.51
C SER A 219 -3.57 -9.10 -19.84
N LEU A 220 -2.88 -9.85 -20.69
CA LEU A 220 -3.48 -10.37 -21.92
C LEU A 220 -4.60 -11.38 -21.66
N ARG A 221 -4.69 -12.00 -20.48
CA ARG A 221 -5.72 -13.01 -20.16
C ARG A 221 -6.93 -12.40 -19.47
N ASN A 222 -6.75 -11.27 -18.78
CA ASN A 222 -7.79 -10.64 -17.97
C ASN A 222 -7.93 -9.15 -18.31
N ILE A 223 -9.15 -8.80 -18.72
CA ILE A 223 -9.51 -7.45 -19.14
C ILE A 223 -9.40 -6.40 -18.03
N GLU A 224 -9.71 -6.77 -16.78
CA GLU A 224 -9.58 -5.86 -15.64
C GLU A 224 -8.10 -5.56 -15.37
N LEU A 225 -7.26 -6.60 -15.35
CA LEU A 225 -5.81 -6.46 -15.19
C LEU A 225 -5.22 -5.57 -16.31
N ALA A 226 -5.61 -5.79 -17.57
CA ALA A 226 -5.16 -4.94 -18.69
C ALA A 226 -5.54 -3.48 -18.52
N SER A 227 -6.79 -3.20 -18.14
CA SER A 227 -7.28 -1.84 -17.95
C SER A 227 -6.53 -1.15 -16.80
N PHE A 228 -6.42 -1.81 -15.65
CA PHE A 228 -5.73 -1.24 -14.49
C PHE A 228 -4.23 -1.10 -14.70
N LEU A 229 -3.56 -2.09 -15.31
CA LEU A 229 -2.14 -1.99 -15.65
C LEU A 229 -1.88 -0.78 -16.54
N ARG A 230 -2.70 -0.56 -17.58
CA ARG A 230 -2.60 0.61 -18.45
C ARG A 230 -2.66 1.90 -17.64
N TRP A 231 -3.64 2.02 -16.75
CA TRP A 231 -3.81 3.23 -15.93
C TRP A 231 -2.67 3.45 -14.95
N TYR A 232 -2.27 2.41 -14.23
CA TYR A 232 -1.22 2.51 -13.22
C TYR A 232 0.11 2.90 -13.86
N VAL A 233 0.46 2.29 -15.00
CA VAL A 233 1.66 2.67 -15.75
C VAL A 233 1.55 4.09 -16.31
N ALA A 234 0.39 4.49 -16.83
CA ALA A 234 0.18 5.81 -17.42
C ALA A 234 0.35 6.95 -16.39
N VAL A 235 -0.17 6.78 -15.17
CA VAL A 235 -0.01 7.75 -14.08
C VAL A 235 1.48 7.96 -13.76
N GLU A 236 2.28 6.89 -13.77
CA GLU A 236 3.70 6.94 -13.45
C GLU A 236 4.58 7.52 -14.58
N LEU A 237 4.07 7.72 -15.80
CA LEU A 237 4.82 8.35 -16.89
C LEU A 237 5.19 9.82 -16.60
N HIS A 238 4.46 10.45 -15.70
CA HIS A 238 4.75 11.82 -15.30
C HIS A 238 6.04 11.94 -14.48
N ASP A 239 6.42 10.90 -13.73
CA ASP A 239 7.66 10.87 -12.95
C ASP A 239 8.90 10.82 -13.86
N PRO A 240 9.70 11.91 -13.94
CA PRO A 240 10.82 12.00 -14.88
C PRO A 240 11.93 10.98 -14.59
N ALA A 241 12.09 10.52 -13.35
CA ALA A 241 13.17 9.59 -12.98
C ALA A 241 12.93 8.19 -13.55
N TYR A 242 11.68 7.75 -13.66
CA TYR A 242 11.31 6.39 -14.05
C TYR A 242 10.44 6.32 -15.32
N ARG A 243 10.08 7.47 -15.91
CA ARG A 243 9.25 7.58 -17.11
C ARG A 243 9.64 6.59 -18.21
N LYS A 244 10.93 6.48 -18.52
CA LYS A 244 11.41 5.60 -19.59
C LYS A 244 11.02 4.14 -19.33
N ARG A 245 11.15 3.70 -18.08
CA ARG A 245 10.85 2.32 -17.68
C ARG A 245 9.37 2.02 -17.78
N PHE A 246 8.53 2.87 -17.20
CA PHE A 246 7.09 2.74 -17.31
C PHE A 246 6.62 2.81 -18.77
N TYR A 247 7.22 3.69 -19.58
CA TYR A 247 6.93 3.76 -21.01
C TYR A 247 7.28 2.45 -21.74
N CYS A 248 8.40 1.80 -21.42
CA CYS A 248 8.72 0.49 -21.99
C CYS A 248 7.66 -0.57 -21.65
N THR A 249 7.16 -0.61 -20.41
CA THR A 249 6.06 -1.52 -20.05
C THR A 249 4.77 -1.19 -20.80
N TYR A 250 4.45 0.10 -20.94
CA TYR A 250 3.30 0.57 -21.73
C TYR A 250 3.41 0.16 -23.20
N GLU A 251 4.59 0.34 -23.81
CA GLU A 251 4.87 -0.03 -25.20
C GLU A 251 4.74 -1.55 -25.40
N ILE A 252 5.28 -2.36 -24.49
CA ILE A 252 5.11 -3.82 -24.54
C ILE A 252 3.63 -4.20 -24.45
N LEU A 253 2.87 -3.58 -23.56
CA LEU A 253 1.42 -3.81 -23.45
C LEU A 253 0.70 -3.46 -24.76
N GLU A 254 0.98 -2.28 -25.32
CA GLU A 254 0.40 -1.80 -26.57
C GLU A 254 0.72 -2.73 -27.74
N GLU A 255 1.99 -3.08 -27.94
CA GLU A 255 2.41 -3.96 -29.01
C GLU A 255 1.74 -5.33 -28.93
N ASN A 256 1.66 -5.92 -27.73
CA ASN A 256 1.05 -7.24 -27.56
C ASN A 256 -0.47 -7.18 -27.79
N MET A 257 -1.15 -6.15 -27.29
CA MET A 257 -2.59 -5.96 -27.53
C MET A 257 -2.89 -5.77 -29.03
N MET A 258 -2.03 -5.03 -29.75
CA MET A 258 -2.16 -4.83 -31.21
C MET A 258 -1.85 -6.11 -32.01
N LYS A 259 -0.82 -6.89 -31.62
CA LYS A 259 -0.46 -8.16 -32.28
C LYS A 259 -1.56 -9.21 -32.12
N VAL A 260 -2.19 -9.29 -30.95
CA VAL A 260 -3.29 -10.24 -30.72
C VAL A 260 -4.52 -9.88 -31.57
N GLY A 261 -4.78 -8.60 -31.78
CA GLY A 261 -5.81 -8.12 -32.72
C GLY A 261 -5.57 -8.56 -34.17
N ALA A 262 -4.31 -8.61 -34.61
CA ALA A 262 -3.95 -9.07 -35.95
C ALA A 262 -4.05 -10.61 -36.12
N SER A 263 -4.04 -11.38 -35.03
CA SER A 263 -4.18 -12.85 -35.03
C SER A 263 -5.63 -13.36 -35.03
N GLY A 264 -6.62 -12.47 -35.17
CA GLY A 264 -8.04 -12.85 -35.32
C GLY A 264 -8.89 -12.73 -34.05
N ASP A 265 -8.35 -12.21 -32.95
CA ASP A 265 -9.10 -11.91 -31.72
C ASP A 265 -9.59 -10.44 -31.76
N GLU A 266 -10.69 -10.21 -32.51
CA GLU A 266 -11.28 -8.88 -32.69
C GLU A 266 -11.66 -8.21 -31.35
N ASP A 267 -12.02 -8.99 -30.34
CA ASP A 267 -12.51 -8.47 -29.05
C ASP A 267 -11.40 -7.77 -28.27
N ARG A 268 -10.15 -8.26 -28.35
CA ARG A 268 -9.01 -7.60 -27.71
C ARG A 268 -8.54 -6.35 -28.44
N PHE A 269 -8.67 -6.32 -29.76
CA PHE A 269 -8.41 -5.10 -30.53
C PHE A 269 -9.44 -4.01 -30.19
N LYS A 270 -10.73 -4.36 -30.18
CA LYS A 270 -11.82 -3.48 -29.75
C LYS A 270 -11.63 -3.03 -28.29
N LEU A 271 -11.19 -3.92 -27.41
CA LEU A 271 -10.80 -3.57 -26.04
C LEU A 271 -9.71 -2.49 -26.02
N TRP A 272 -8.59 -2.68 -26.72
CA TRP A 272 -7.50 -1.72 -26.73
C TRP A 272 -7.94 -0.36 -27.30
N GLN A 273 -8.73 -0.36 -28.38
CA GLN A 273 -9.33 0.86 -28.91
C GLN A 273 -10.24 1.55 -27.90
N SER A 274 -11.07 0.78 -27.18
CA SER A 274 -11.93 1.30 -26.12
C SER A 274 -11.11 1.94 -25.00
N LEU A 275 -10.02 1.28 -24.55
CA LEU A 275 -9.10 1.82 -23.55
C LEU A 275 -8.42 3.12 -24.01
N LYS A 276 -8.10 3.26 -25.31
CA LYS A 276 -7.63 4.53 -25.88
C LYS A 276 -8.73 5.60 -25.93
N LYS A 277 -9.98 5.23 -26.21
CA LYS A 277 -11.13 6.16 -26.20
C LYS A 277 -11.43 6.70 -24.80
N ILE A 278 -11.18 5.90 -23.76
CA ILE A 278 -11.26 6.37 -22.37
C ILE A 278 -10.33 7.58 -22.13
N GLU A 279 -9.15 7.63 -22.75
CA GLU A 279 -8.25 8.77 -22.66
C GLU A 279 -8.87 10.05 -23.22
N LYS A 280 -9.58 9.91 -24.36
CA LYS A 280 -10.34 11.00 -24.96
C LYS A 280 -11.45 11.44 -24.02
N LEU A 281 -12.18 10.51 -23.40
CA LEU A 281 -13.19 10.84 -22.37
C LEU A 281 -12.58 11.64 -21.22
N ARG A 282 -11.42 11.22 -20.69
CA ARG A 282 -10.69 11.96 -19.65
C ARG A 282 -10.38 13.40 -20.09
N GLN A 283 -9.86 13.59 -21.30
CA GLN A 283 -9.60 14.92 -21.86
C GLN A 283 -10.89 15.74 -22.02
N LEU A 284 -11.98 15.12 -22.47
CA LEU A 284 -13.28 15.78 -22.63
C LEU A 284 -13.88 16.19 -21.29
N LEU A 285 -13.76 15.37 -20.22
CA LEU A 285 -14.18 15.71 -18.86
C LEU A 285 -13.38 16.86 -18.26
N SER A 286 -12.15 17.07 -18.73
CA SER A 286 -11.35 18.25 -18.38
C SER A 286 -11.82 19.55 -19.07
N GLY A 287 -12.74 19.43 -20.06
CA GLY A 287 -13.42 20.53 -20.74
C GLY A 287 -14.95 20.49 -20.57
N LEU A 288 -15.66 21.47 -21.15
CA LEU A 288 -17.12 21.57 -21.13
C LEU A 288 -17.66 21.33 -22.54
N LEU A 289 -18.04 20.09 -22.86
CA LEU A 289 -18.48 19.74 -24.22
C LEU A 289 -19.78 18.93 -24.24
N SER A 290 -20.69 19.33 -25.14
CA SER A 290 -21.98 18.69 -25.43
C SER A 290 -21.86 17.27 -25.99
N GLU A 291 -20.69 16.93 -26.55
CA GLU A 291 -20.32 15.61 -27.11
C GLU A 291 -20.35 14.47 -26.08
N LEU A 292 -20.47 14.78 -24.78
CA LEU A 292 -20.48 13.80 -23.71
C LEU A 292 -21.83 13.10 -23.51
N THR A 293 -22.91 13.62 -24.11
CA THR A 293 -24.27 13.07 -23.91
C THR A 293 -24.43 11.69 -24.55
N TYR A 294 -23.81 11.49 -25.70
CA TYR A 294 -23.84 10.24 -26.45
C TYR A 294 -22.47 9.95 -27.05
N PHE A 295 -21.95 8.75 -26.80
CA PHE A 295 -20.74 8.26 -27.43
C PHE A 295 -21.11 7.55 -28.73
N GLU A 296 -20.39 7.85 -29.82
CA GLU A 296 -20.58 7.19 -31.11
C GLU A 296 -20.42 5.66 -31.00
N GLU A 297 -19.51 5.21 -30.13
CA GLU A 297 -19.34 3.81 -29.77
C GLU A 297 -19.26 3.65 -28.25
N PRO A 298 -19.78 2.53 -27.69
CA PRO A 298 -19.65 2.23 -26.27
C PRO A 298 -18.18 2.20 -25.82
N ILE A 299 -17.91 2.80 -24.66
CA ILE A 299 -16.59 2.85 -24.03
C ILE A 299 -16.62 2.02 -22.75
N ARG A 300 -15.51 1.40 -22.33
CA ARG A 300 -15.46 0.69 -21.05
C ARG A 300 -15.37 1.67 -19.88
N SER A 301 -16.05 1.38 -18.77
CA SER A 301 -15.92 2.17 -17.56
C SER A 301 -14.49 2.06 -17.01
N PRO A 302 -13.82 3.19 -16.70
CA PRO A 302 -12.46 3.17 -16.15
C PRO A 302 -12.39 2.45 -14.81
N LEU A 303 -13.41 2.66 -13.97
CA LEU A 303 -13.53 2.01 -12.68
C LEU A 303 -13.92 0.55 -12.83
N ALA A 304 -14.84 0.22 -13.73
CA ALA A 304 -15.39 -1.12 -13.93
C ALA A 304 -15.25 -1.61 -15.38
N PRO A 305 -14.09 -2.17 -15.79
CA PRO A 305 -13.80 -2.49 -17.19
C PRO A 305 -14.78 -3.46 -17.86
N GLY A 306 -15.47 -4.29 -17.08
CA GLY A 306 -16.55 -5.16 -17.54
C GLY A 306 -17.85 -4.43 -17.97
N VAL A 307 -18.03 -3.16 -17.59
CA VAL A 307 -19.22 -2.37 -17.89
C VAL A 307 -18.97 -1.44 -19.08
N LEU A 308 -19.83 -1.51 -20.10
CA LEU A 308 -19.83 -0.59 -21.24
C LEU A 308 -20.77 0.60 -20.99
N ILE A 309 -20.26 1.81 -21.20
CA ILE A 309 -20.95 3.09 -21.07
C ILE A 309 -21.17 3.73 -22.44
N THR A 310 -22.35 4.31 -22.66
CA THR A 310 -22.81 4.83 -23.95
C THR A 310 -22.98 6.35 -23.99
N GLY A 311 -22.82 7.02 -22.86
CA GLY A 311 -22.93 8.48 -22.75
C GLY A 311 -23.28 8.91 -21.33
N ILE A 312 -23.25 10.23 -21.08
CA ILE A 312 -23.63 10.84 -19.81
C ILE A 312 -25.11 11.23 -19.83
N VAL A 313 -25.77 11.13 -18.68
CA VAL A 313 -27.12 11.64 -18.43
C VAL A 313 -26.99 12.99 -17.71
N PRO A 314 -27.09 14.14 -18.41
CA PRO A 314 -26.81 15.45 -17.79
C PRO A 314 -27.80 15.81 -16.68
N SER A 315 -29.07 15.39 -16.80
CA SER A 315 -30.12 15.66 -15.82
C SER A 315 -29.91 14.97 -14.47
N GLU A 316 -29.13 13.89 -14.43
CA GLU A 316 -28.80 13.13 -13.21
C GLU A 316 -27.38 13.43 -12.69
N SER A 317 -26.62 14.19 -13.48
CA SER A 317 -25.27 14.63 -13.14
C SER A 317 -25.33 15.92 -12.34
N SER A 318 -24.38 16.12 -11.42
CA SER A 318 -24.36 17.28 -10.51
C SER A 318 -22.95 17.65 -10.10
N ILE A 319 -22.79 18.84 -9.53
CA ILE A 319 -21.51 19.33 -9.00
C ILE A 319 -21.65 19.44 -7.49
N PHE A 320 -20.73 18.84 -6.73
CA PHE A 320 -20.73 18.97 -5.28
C PHE A 320 -20.22 20.35 -4.84
N LYS A 321 -20.78 20.84 -3.73
CA LYS A 321 -20.42 22.15 -3.14
C LYS A 321 -19.17 22.10 -2.24
N SER A 322 -18.25 21.17 -2.46
CA SER A 322 -16.99 21.08 -1.70
C SER A 322 -15.89 21.94 -2.36
N ALA A 323 -14.73 22.10 -1.69
CA ALA A 323 -13.66 23.01 -2.11
C ALA A 323 -13.15 22.78 -3.55
N LEU A 324 -13.08 21.51 -3.99
CA LEU A 324 -12.58 21.13 -5.32
C LEU A 324 -13.69 20.90 -6.36
N HIS A 325 -14.94 21.23 -6.02
CA HIS A 325 -16.12 21.13 -6.89
C HIS A 325 -16.19 19.83 -7.73
N PRO A 326 -16.12 18.64 -7.09
CA PRO A 326 -16.06 17.39 -7.82
C PRO A 326 -17.37 17.12 -8.58
N LEU A 327 -17.23 16.46 -9.72
CA LEU A 327 -18.34 16.19 -10.64
C LEU A 327 -18.93 14.82 -10.32
N ARG A 328 -20.24 14.76 -10.03
CA ARG A 328 -21.00 13.52 -10.06
C ARG A 328 -21.53 13.32 -11.47
N LEU A 329 -21.03 12.30 -12.15
CA LEU A 329 -21.40 11.96 -13.51
C LEU A 329 -22.18 10.66 -13.51
N THR A 330 -23.38 10.69 -14.09
CA THR A 330 -24.19 9.49 -14.29
C THR A 330 -24.06 9.03 -15.74
N PHE A 331 -23.46 7.87 -15.93
CA PHE A 331 -23.29 7.25 -17.25
C PHE A 331 -24.40 6.25 -17.52
N ARG A 332 -24.92 6.23 -18.75
CA ARG A 332 -25.81 5.18 -19.24
C ARG A 332 -24.98 3.95 -19.60
N THR A 333 -25.42 2.77 -19.18
CA THR A 333 -24.78 1.52 -19.57
C THR A 333 -25.46 0.91 -20.79
N GLU A 334 -24.71 0.10 -21.55
CA GLU A 334 -25.25 -0.61 -22.72
C GLU A 334 -26.41 -1.54 -22.35
N ASN A 335 -26.36 -2.14 -21.15
CA ASN A 335 -27.39 -3.05 -20.64
C ASN A 335 -28.66 -2.34 -20.12
N GLY A 336 -28.81 -1.03 -20.36
CA GLY A 336 -29.99 -0.25 -19.97
C GLY A 336 -30.00 0.25 -18.52
N GLY A 337 -28.89 0.08 -17.78
CA GLY A 337 -28.72 0.63 -16.43
C GLY A 337 -27.97 1.96 -16.41
N SER A 338 -27.56 2.39 -15.22
CA SER A 338 -26.68 3.55 -15.04
C SER A 338 -25.53 3.26 -14.07
N CYS A 339 -24.43 3.98 -14.24
CA CYS A 339 -23.24 3.92 -13.38
C CYS A 339 -22.90 5.34 -12.94
N ASN A 340 -22.67 5.53 -11.64
CA ASN A 340 -22.34 6.85 -11.09
C ASN A 340 -20.84 6.92 -10.75
N ILE A 341 -20.15 7.89 -11.35
CA ILE A 341 -18.74 8.14 -11.13
C ILE A 341 -18.56 9.56 -10.61
N MET A 342 -17.82 9.70 -9.52
CA MET A 342 -17.33 10.98 -9.05
C MET A 342 -15.96 11.26 -9.68
N PHE A 343 -15.85 12.35 -10.43
CA PHE A 343 -14.58 12.83 -10.97
C PHE A 343 -14.04 13.99 -10.14
N LYS A 344 -12.78 13.88 -9.70
CA LYS A 344 -12.07 14.92 -8.96
C LYS A 344 -10.88 15.43 -9.78
N LYS A 345 -10.70 16.75 -9.80
CA LYS A 345 -9.55 17.44 -10.39
C LYS A 345 -8.97 18.41 -9.35
N GLY A 346 -7.64 18.50 -9.30
CA GLY A 346 -6.88 19.19 -8.26
C GLY A 346 -6.58 18.35 -7.01
N ASP A 347 -6.74 17.02 -7.05
CA ASP A 347 -6.57 16.11 -5.89
C ASP A 347 -5.76 14.86 -6.29
N ASP A 348 -4.78 14.47 -5.48
CA ASP A 348 -3.94 13.29 -5.74
C ASP A 348 -4.57 12.03 -5.12
N LEU A 349 -5.37 11.31 -5.92
CA LEU A 349 -6.10 10.13 -5.46
C LEU A 349 -5.26 8.86 -5.36
N ARG A 350 -3.94 8.90 -5.61
CA ARG A 350 -3.08 7.71 -5.45
C ARG A 350 -3.04 7.23 -4.01
N GLN A 351 -3.15 8.16 -3.05
CA GLN A 351 -3.23 7.84 -1.62
C GLN A 351 -4.54 7.12 -1.27
N ASP A 352 -5.69 7.69 -1.65
CA ASP A 352 -7.00 7.05 -1.47
C ASP A 352 -7.08 5.69 -2.16
N GLN A 353 -6.53 5.59 -3.38
CA GLN A 353 -6.47 4.35 -4.14
C GLN A 353 -5.67 3.27 -3.40
N LEU A 354 -4.50 3.60 -2.85
CA LEU A 354 -3.73 2.64 -2.06
C LEU A 354 -4.51 2.20 -0.82
N VAL A 355 -5.11 3.14 -0.08
CA VAL A 355 -5.84 2.79 1.16
C VAL A 355 -7.02 1.87 0.85
N ILE A 356 -7.79 2.18 -0.20
CA ILE A 356 -8.96 1.39 -0.56
C ILE A 356 -8.56 0.02 -1.13
N GLN A 357 -7.45 -0.07 -1.86
CA GLN A 357 -6.87 -1.36 -2.23
C GLN A 357 -6.47 -2.17 -0.99
N MET A 358 -5.90 -1.55 0.04
CA MET A 358 -5.60 -2.23 1.31
C MET A 358 -6.87 -2.67 2.05
N VAL A 359 -7.94 -1.87 2.03
CA VAL A 359 -9.25 -2.26 2.57
C VAL A 359 -9.79 -3.49 1.83
N LEU A 360 -9.71 -3.50 0.49
CA LEU A 360 -10.14 -4.63 -0.34
C LEU A 360 -9.33 -5.90 -0.03
N LEU A 361 -8.00 -5.79 0.10
CA LEU A 361 -7.15 -6.91 0.48
C LEU A 361 -7.52 -7.45 1.86
N MET A 362 -7.67 -6.56 2.85
CA MET A 362 -8.03 -6.96 4.22
C MET A 362 -9.41 -7.63 4.27
N ASP A 363 -10.38 -7.13 3.49
CA ASP A 363 -11.70 -7.76 3.33
C ASP A 363 -11.58 -9.18 2.74
N HIS A 364 -10.76 -9.36 1.71
CA HIS A 364 -10.49 -10.67 1.13
C HIS A 364 -9.84 -11.63 2.14
N LEU A 365 -8.83 -11.18 2.89
CA LEU A 365 -8.15 -11.99 3.92
C LEU A 365 -9.10 -12.41 5.05
N LEU A 366 -10.01 -11.52 5.47
CA LEU A 366 -11.03 -11.85 6.47
C LEU A 366 -12.01 -12.90 5.95
N LYS A 367 -12.44 -12.78 4.68
CA LYS A 367 -13.35 -13.74 4.04
C LYS A 367 -12.73 -15.12 3.85
N LEU A 368 -11.42 -15.22 3.60
CA LEU A 368 -10.71 -16.51 3.54
C LEU A 368 -10.78 -17.27 4.87
N GLU A 369 -10.84 -16.57 6.00
CA GLU A 369 -11.03 -17.14 7.34
C GLU A 369 -12.53 -17.22 7.73
N ASN A 370 -13.44 -17.08 6.77
CA ASN A 370 -14.91 -17.12 6.94
C ASN A 370 -15.49 -15.98 7.80
N LEU A 371 -14.79 -14.85 7.92
CA LEU A 371 -15.28 -13.67 8.63
C LEU A 371 -15.68 -12.58 7.63
N ASP A 372 -16.95 -12.58 7.19
CA ASP A 372 -17.49 -11.49 6.36
C ASP A 372 -18.01 -10.34 7.22
N LEU A 373 -17.28 -9.21 7.18
CA LEU A 373 -17.63 -7.99 7.91
C LEU A 373 -18.48 -7.02 7.08
N HIS A 374 -18.95 -7.42 5.90
CA HIS A 374 -19.78 -6.59 5.01
C HIS A 374 -19.13 -5.22 4.70
N LEU A 375 -17.82 -5.20 4.48
CA LEU A 375 -17.08 -3.99 4.11
C LEU A 375 -17.57 -3.45 2.75
N THR A 376 -17.42 -2.14 2.56
CA THR A 376 -17.82 -1.46 1.32
C THR A 376 -16.60 -0.77 0.66
N PRO A 377 -15.62 -1.52 0.13
CA PRO A 377 -14.51 -0.93 -0.62
C PRO A 377 -15.03 -0.41 -1.96
N TYR A 378 -15.24 0.89 -2.08
CA TYR A 378 -15.64 1.55 -3.33
C TYR A 378 -14.47 1.56 -4.32
N ARG A 379 -14.73 1.71 -5.62
CA ARG A 379 -13.65 1.75 -6.62
C ARG A 379 -13.01 3.14 -6.66
N VAL A 380 -11.68 3.20 -6.63
CA VAL A 380 -10.89 4.43 -6.77
C VAL A 380 -9.83 4.21 -7.85
N LEU A 381 -9.66 5.18 -8.74
CA LEU A 381 -8.67 5.14 -9.79
C LEU A 381 -8.08 6.54 -10.00
N ALA A 382 -6.80 6.71 -9.66
CA ALA A 382 -6.01 7.84 -10.10
C ALA A 382 -5.84 7.76 -11.63
N THR A 383 -6.15 8.86 -12.32
CA THR A 383 -5.97 8.98 -13.77
C THR A 383 -4.82 9.94 -14.12
N GLY A 384 -4.27 10.62 -13.12
CA GLY A 384 -3.12 11.52 -13.18
C GLY A 384 -2.56 11.78 -11.77
N HIS A 385 -1.70 12.79 -11.63
CA HIS A 385 -1.14 13.20 -10.33
C HIS A 385 -2.06 14.12 -9.52
N ASP A 386 -2.99 14.80 -10.17
CA ASP A 386 -3.92 15.75 -9.56
C ASP A 386 -5.36 15.47 -9.98
N GLU A 387 -5.65 14.27 -10.49
CA GLU A 387 -7.01 13.91 -10.89
C GLU A 387 -7.26 12.40 -10.81
N GLY A 388 -8.54 12.07 -10.68
CA GLY A 388 -9.01 10.69 -10.78
C GLY A 388 -10.51 10.53 -10.58
N MET A 389 -10.90 9.27 -10.48
CA MET A 389 -12.28 8.83 -10.47
C MET A 389 -12.56 7.98 -9.23
N LEU A 390 -13.74 8.16 -8.64
CA LEU A 390 -14.25 7.35 -7.55
C LEU A 390 -15.64 6.84 -7.89
N GLU A 391 -15.97 5.65 -7.42
CA GLU A 391 -17.33 5.14 -7.47
C GLU A 391 -18.22 5.97 -6.54
N PHE A 392 -19.36 6.44 -7.07
CA PHE A 392 -20.32 7.17 -6.25
C PHE A 392 -21.30 6.19 -5.60
N ILE A 393 -21.20 6.05 -4.28
CA ILE A 393 -22.12 5.27 -3.46
C ILE A 393 -23.22 6.19 -2.93
N PRO A 394 -24.52 5.87 -3.14
CA PRO A 394 -25.62 6.59 -2.49
C PRO A 394 -25.58 6.41 -0.97
N SER A 395 -25.27 7.49 -0.25
CA SER A 395 -25.13 7.51 1.22
C SER A 395 -25.22 8.94 1.75
N SER A 396 -25.29 9.08 3.08
CA SER A 396 -25.24 10.37 3.78
C SER A 396 -24.12 10.35 4.81
N SER A 397 -23.47 11.49 5.05
CA SER A 397 -22.48 11.58 6.13
C SER A 397 -23.16 11.44 7.49
N LEU A 398 -22.43 10.94 8.50
CA LEU A 398 -22.95 10.85 9.86
C LEU A 398 -23.30 12.23 10.41
N ALA A 399 -22.52 13.27 10.08
CA ALA A 399 -22.82 14.65 10.47
C ALA A 399 -24.20 15.09 9.96
N GLN A 400 -24.51 14.82 8.68
CA GLN A 400 -25.81 15.14 8.09
C GLN A 400 -26.92 14.33 8.77
N ILE A 401 -26.73 13.01 8.93
CA ILE A 401 -27.71 12.12 9.56
C ILE A 401 -28.06 12.58 10.97
N LEU A 402 -27.06 12.91 11.79
CA LEU A 402 -27.28 13.37 13.16
C LEU A 402 -28.00 14.72 13.20
N SER A 403 -27.70 15.63 12.28
CA SER A 403 -28.38 16.92 12.19
C SER A 403 -29.87 16.79 11.84
N GLU A 404 -30.20 15.88 10.91
CA GLU A 404 -31.56 15.73 10.40
C GLU A 404 -32.40 14.76 11.25
N ASN A 405 -31.79 13.72 11.82
CA ASN A 405 -32.49 12.55 12.39
C ASN A 405 -32.13 12.32 13.87
N ARG A 406 -31.25 13.14 14.45
CA ARG A 406 -30.74 13.07 15.84
C ARG A 406 -29.88 11.86 16.18
N SER A 407 -30.16 10.69 15.62
CA SER A 407 -29.40 9.46 15.86
C SER A 407 -29.29 8.58 14.62
N ILE A 408 -28.27 7.71 14.59
CA ILE A 408 -28.08 6.70 13.55
C ILE A 408 -29.27 5.74 13.50
N ILE A 409 -29.75 5.27 14.66
CA ILE A 409 -30.89 4.36 14.75
C ILE A 409 -32.15 5.01 14.18
N SER A 410 -32.43 6.26 14.52
CA SER A 410 -33.60 6.99 13.99
C SER A 410 -33.58 7.15 12.47
N TYR A 411 -32.39 7.23 11.86
CA TYR A 411 -32.24 7.21 10.40
C TYR A 411 -32.53 5.81 9.83
N LEU A 412 -31.93 4.76 10.41
CA LEU A 412 -32.13 3.38 9.94
C LEU A 412 -33.58 2.90 10.10
N GLN A 413 -34.29 3.34 11.15
CA GLN A 413 -35.72 3.08 11.36
C GLN A 413 -36.59 3.54 10.18
N LYS A 414 -36.18 4.55 9.41
CA LYS A 414 -36.96 5.00 8.23
C LYS A 414 -37.00 3.98 7.10
N PHE A 415 -36.02 3.08 7.05
CA PHE A 415 -35.84 2.12 5.96
C PHE A 415 -36.02 0.67 6.42
N HIS A 416 -35.73 0.40 7.69
CA HIS A 416 -35.68 -0.95 8.28
C HIS A 416 -36.50 -1.06 9.57
N LEU A 417 -37.65 -0.39 9.66
CA LEU A 417 -38.51 -0.43 10.84
C LEU A 417 -38.96 -1.86 11.17
N ASP A 418 -38.74 -2.27 12.42
CA ASP A 418 -39.30 -3.50 12.99
C ASP A 418 -39.59 -3.28 14.47
N GLU A 419 -40.87 -3.09 14.82
CA GLU A 419 -41.32 -2.76 16.18
C GLU A 419 -41.01 -3.86 17.20
N ASN A 420 -40.86 -5.10 16.75
CA ASN A 420 -40.58 -6.25 17.63
C ASN A 420 -39.08 -6.48 17.81
N ALA A 421 -38.25 -5.77 17.05
CA ALA A 421 -36.80 -5.93 17.07
C ALA A 421 -36.11 -4.93 18.01
N PRO A 422 -34.90 -5.26 18.50
CA PRO A 422 -34.06 -4.37 19.27
C PRO A 422 -33.88 -3.01 18.58
N PHE A 423 -34.09 -1.93 19.32
CA PHE A 423 -34.00 -0.55 18.81
C PHE A 423 -34.99 -0.20 17.68
N GLY A 424 -36.02 -1.02 17.43
CA GLY A 424 -37.00 -0.77 16.39
C GLY A 424 -36.47 -0.98 14.96
N ILE A 425 -35.35 -1.67 14.78
CA ILE A 425 -34.77 -1.97 13.46
C ILE A 425 -34.57 -3.46 13.24
N THR A 426 -34.70 -3.91 11.98
CA THR A 426 -34.47 -5.32 11.64
C THR A 426 -33.11 -5.83 12.11
N ALA A 427 -33.06 -7.07 12.60
CA ALA A 427 -31.84 -7.69 13.11
C ALA A 427 -30.70 -7.72 12.06
N THR A 428 -31.04 -7.91 10.78
CA THR A 428 -30.10 -7.94 9.66
C THR A 428 -29.40 -6.59 9.43
N CYS A 429 -30.14 -5.48 9.55
CA CYS A 429 -29.59 -4.13 9.46
C CYS A 429 -28.64 -3.83 10.63
N LEU A 430 -29.06 -4.17 11.85
CA LEU A 430 -28.23 -4.01 13.05
C LEU A 430 -26.95 -4.86 12.97
N GLU A 431 -27.05 -6.12 12.56
CA GLU A 431 -25.89 -7.01 12.37
C GLU A 431 -24.93 -6.46 11.31
N THR A 432 -25.46 -5.99 10.18
CA THR A 432 -24.66 -5.38 9.10
C THR A 432 -23.93 -4.14 9.60
N PHE A 433 -24.59 -3.29 10.37
CA PHE A 433 -23.98 -2.11 10.99
C PHE A 433 -22.84 -2.51 11.94
N ILE A 434 -23.07 -3.49 12.83
CA ILE A 434 -22.05 -3.96 13.78
C ILE A 434 -20.84 -4.55 13.06
N LYS A 435 -21.06 -5.46 12.11
CA LYS A 435 -19.99 -6.10 11.32
C LYS A 435 -19.17 -5.08 10.55
N ASN A 436 -19.84 -4.17 9.84
CA ASN A 436 -19.17 -3.18 9.02
C ASN A 436 -18.38 -2.16 9.88
N CYS A 437 -18.97 -1.69 10.99
CA CYS A 437 -18.29 -0.85 11.97
C CYS A 437 -17.04 -1.54 12.53
N THR A 438 -17.12 -2.85 12.79
CA THR A 438 -15.97 -3.66 13.25
C THR A 438 -14.84 -3.63 12.23
N GLY A 439 -15.13 -3.95 10.97
CA GLY A 439 -14.11 -4.02 9.93
C GLY A 439 -13.38 -2.69 9.73
N TYR A 440 -14.13 -1.59 9.57
CA TYR A 440 -13.51 -0.26 9.42
C TYR A 440 -12.76 0.20 10.67
N SER A 441 -13.23 -0.13 11.87
CA SER A 441 -12.53 0.20 13.12
C SER A 441 -11.16 -0.47 13.21
N VAL A 442 -11.10 -1.78 12.89
CA VAL A 442 -9.84 -2.55 12.91
C VAL A 442 -8.89 -2.10 11.80
N ILE A 443 -9.39 -1.94 10.57
CA ILE A 443 -8.57 -1.55 9.42
C ILE A 443 -8.00 -0.15 9.60
N THR A 444 -8.80 0.82 10.05
CA THR A 444 -8.32 2.19 10.28
C THR A 444 -7.32 2.29 11.42
N TYR A 445 -7.42 1.41 12.44
CA TYR A 445 -6.40 1.28 13.47
C TYR A 445 -5.07 0.76 12.90
N ILE A 446 -5.11 -0.34 12.14
CA ILE A 446 -3.91 -0.97 11.55
C ILE A 446 -3.22 0.00 10.62
N LEU A 447 -3.95 0.60 9.67
CA LEU A 447 -3.41 1.56 8.71
C LEU A 447 -3.11 2.94 9.32
N ALA A 448 -3.44 3.12 10.60
CA ALA A 448 -3.28 4.37 11.35
C ALA A 448 -3.82 5.59 10.59
N ILE A 449 -5.05 5.47 10.09
CA ILE A 449 -5.74 6.51 9.32
C ILE A 449 -6.17 7.64 10.26
N GLY A 450 -5.77 8.86 9.92
CA GLY A 450 -6.07 10.08 10.66
C GLY A 450 -7.40 10.73 10.28
N ASP A 451 -7.74 11.82 10.97
CA ASP A 451 -8.80 12.75 10.57
C ASP A 451 -10.18 12.13 10.25
N ARG A 452 -10.63 11.19 11.11
CA ARG A 452 -11.94 10.54 11.01
C ARG A 452 -13.00 11.30 11.80
N HIS A 453 -13.44 12.44 11.28
CA HIS A 453 -14.60 13.18 11.79
C HIS A 453 -15.90 12.73 11.12
N LEU A 454 -17.04 13.16 11.68
CA LEU A 454 -18.38 12.72 11.28
C LEU A 454 -18.75 13.02 9.82
N ASP A 455 -18.09 13.99 9.17
CA ASP A 455 -18.32 14.27 7.74
C ASP A 455 -17.60 13.29 6.82
N ASN A 456 -16.54 12.62 7.29
CA ASN A 456 -15.76 11.63 6.53
C ASN A 456 -16.28 10.19 6.74
N LEU A 457 -17.32 10.03 7.57
CA LEU A 457 -17.99 8.75 7.82
C LEU A 457 -19.35 8.77 7.13
N PHE A 458 -19.56 7.87 6.19
CA PHE A 458 -20.80 7.78 5.43
C PHE A 458 -21.57 6.52 5.79
N LEU A 459 -22.88 6.64 5.89
CA LEU A 459 -23.80 5.54 6.17
C LEU A 459 -24.79 5.38 5.03
N ARG A 460 -24.95 4.12 4.59
CA ARG A 460 -25.98 3.71 3.63
C ARG A 460 -27.27 3.39 4.37
N ASN A 461 -28.38 3.41 3.65
CA ASN A 461 -29.69 3.04 4.20
C ASN A 461 -29.76 1.57 4.66
N ASP A 462 -28.90 0.69 4.15
CA ASP A 462 -28.79 -0.73 4.49
C ASP A 462 -27.92 -1.03 5.74
N GLY A 463 -27.47 0.00 6.46
CA GLY A 463 -26.66 -0.13 7.67
C GLY A 463 -25.16 -0.25 7.41
N ARG A 464 -24.70 -0.31 6.15
CA ARG A 464 -23.25 -0.31 5.85
C ARG A 464 -22.66 1.08 6.00
N LEU A 465 -21.61 1.17 6.81
CA LEU A 465 -20.78 2.36 6.98
C LEU A 465 -19.53 2.27 6.09
N PHE A 466 -18.97 3.40 5.70
CA PHE A 466 -17.67 3.46 5.04
C PHE A 466 -17.00 4.80 5.24
N HIS A 467 -15.68 4.81 5.11
CA HIS A 467 -14.85 5.99 5.35
C HIS A 467 -14.41 6.57 4.01
N VAL A 468 -14.36 7.90 3.89
CA VAL A 468 -13.87 8.60 2.70
C VAL A 468 -12.77 9.59 3.06
N ASP A 469 -12.07 10.10 2.05
CA ASP A 469 -11.02 11.11 2.17
C ASP A 469 -9.86 10.62 3.05
N PHE A 470 -8.87 9.94 2.46
CA PHE A 470 -7.76 9.35 3.21
C PHE A 470 -6.51 10.24 3.23
N GLY A 471 -6.66 11.57 3.24
CA GLY A 471 -5.55 12.52 3.19
C GLY A 471 -4.51 12.44 4.33
N PHE A 472 -4.75 11.64 5.38
CA PHE A 472 -3.81 11.42 6.49
C PHE A 472 -3.69 9.92 6.82
N ILE A 473 -2.53 9.33 6.56
CA ILE A 473 -2.25 7.91 6.86
C ILE A 473 -0.97 7.70 7.68
N LEU A 474 -0.73 6.46 8.14
CA LEU A 474 0.50 6.05 8.83
C LEU A 474 0.82 6.92 10.07
N GLY A 475 -0.23 7.28 10.82
CA GLY A 475 -0.14 8.00 12.08
C GLY A 475 0.19 9.48 11.94
N ARG A 476 -0.07 10.08 10.77
CA ARG A 476 -0.30 11.52 10.66
C ARG A 476 -1.74 11.81 11.05
N ASP A 477 -1.97 12.85 11.82
CA ASP A 477 -3.30 13.30 12.20
C ASP A 477 -3.28 14.82 12.38
N GLN A 478 -4.38 15.49 12.01
CA GLN A 478 -4.53 16.93 12.28
C GLN A 478 -4.66 17.21 13.78
N LYS A 479 -5.20 16.24 14.54
CA LYS A 479 -5.41 16.39 15.99
C LYS A 479 -4.15 15.98 16.76
N PRO A 480 -3.74 16.75 17.79
CA PRO A 480 -2.53 16.46 18.57
C PRO A 480 -2.65 15.21 19.46
N PHE A 481 -3.87 14.84 19.88
CA PHE A 481 -4.14 13.67 20.73
C PHE A 481 -5.35 12.88 20.21
N PRO A 482 -5.20 12.18 19.07
CA PRO A 482 -6.29 11.37 18.54
C PRO A 482 -6.54 10.15 19.45
N PRO A 483 -7.79 9.68 19.55
CA PRO A 483 -8.05 8.41 20.22
C PRO A 483 -7.31 7.27 19.49
N PRO A 484 -6.87 6.24 20.22
CA PRO A 484 -6.07 5.16 19.65
C PRO A 484 -6.77 4.41 18.53
N MET A 485 -8.07 4.13 18.70
CA MET A 485 -8.97 3.59 17.67
C MET A 485 -10.01 4.63 17.26
N LYS A 486 -10.31 4.72 15.96
CA LYS A 486 -11.28 5.67 15.40
C LYS A 486 -12.71 5.15 15.55
N LEU A 487 -13.22 5.19 16.76
CA LEU A 487 -14.60 4.86 17.10
C LEU A 487 -15.27 6.13 17.65
N CYS A 488 -16.43 6.53 17.10
CA CYS A 488 -17.17 7.68 17.61
C CYS A 488 -18.29 7.25 18.57
N LYS A 489 -18.73 8.17 19.42
CA LYS A 489 -19.77 7.93 20.44
C LYS A 489 -21.08 7.46 19.81
N GLU A 490 -21.46 8.06 18.70
CA GLU A 490 -22.72 7.81 18.01
C GLU A 490 -22.78 6.37 17.46
N MET A 491 -21.63 5.80 17.08
CA MET A 491 -21.55 4.38 16.68
C MET A 491 -21.78 3.46 17.87
N VAL A 492 -21.23 3.79 19.05
CA VAL A 492 -21.42 3.01 20.29
C VAL A 492 -22.86 3.12 20.78
N GLU A 493 -23.45 4.32 20.72
CA GLU A 493 -24.85 4.54 21.07
C GLU A 493 -25.80 3.80 20.14
N ALA A 494 -25.49 3.73 18.84
CA ALA A 494 -26.26 2.93 17.89
C ALA A 494 -26.23 1.43 18.19
N MET A 495 -25.23 0.95 18.93
CA MET A 495 -25.17 -0.42 19.44
C MET A 495 -25.87 -0.58 20.80
N GLY A 496 -26.51 0.45 21.34
CA GLY A 496 -27.15 0.42 22.66
C GLY A 496 -26.23 0.80 23.82
N GLY A 497 -25.06 1.37 23.56
CA GLY A 497 -24.10 1.83 24.56
C GLY A 497 -23.06 0.80 24.99
N ALA A 498 -22.12 1.22 25.85
CA ALA A 498 -20.96 0.42 26.24
C ALA A 498 -21.29 -0.84 27.06
N GLU A 499 -22.47 -0.88 27.70
CA GLU A 499 -22.95 -2.02 28.51
C GLU A 499 -23.82 -2.99 27.69
N SER A 500 -24.01 -2.74 26.39
CA SER A 500 -24.92 -3.56 25.59
C SER A 500 -24.29 -4.89 25.15
N GLN A 501 -25.14 -5.89 24.92
CA GLN A 501 -24.71 -7.17 24.34
C GLN A 501 -24.15 -6.98 22.92
N TYR A 502 -24.73 -6.07 22.13
CA TYR A 502 -24.29 -5.78 20.76
C TYR A 502 -22.89 -5.16 20.72
N TYR A 503 -22.58 -4.28 21.67
CA TYR A 503 -21.25 -3.72 21.83
C TYR A 503 -20.24 -4.78 22.28
N THR A 504 -20.67 -5.75 23.09
CA THR A 504 -19.85 -6.91 23.43
C THR A 504 -19.57 -7.79 22.21
N THR A 505 -20.56 -8.03 21.35
CA THR A 505 -20.38 -8.71 20.07
C THR A 505 -19.42 -7.94 19.15
N PHE A 506 -19.55 -6.62 19.05
CA PHE A 506 -18.61 -5.75 18.32
C PHE A 506 -17.17 -5.92 18.81
N LYS A 507 -16.93 -5.91 20.13
CA LYS A 507 -15.60 -6.15 20.71
C LYS A 507 -15.05 -7.52 20.35
N SER A 508 -15.88 -8.57 20.36
CA SER A 508 -15.47 -9.92 19.97
C SER A 508 -15.03 -9.97 18.52
N TYR A 509 -15.84 -9.44 17.60
CA TYR A 509 -15.47 -9.39 16.18
C TYR A 509 -14.20 -8.55 15.94
N CYS A 510 -14.00 -7.49 16.71
CA CYS A 510 -12.80 -6.66 16.60
C CYS A 510 -11.54 -7.45 16.92
N CYS A 511 -11.55 -8.21 18.02
CA CYS A 511 -10.42 -9.06 18.41
C CYS A 511 -10.16 -10.17 17.38
N GLU A 512 -11.21 -10.82 16.89
CA GLU A 512 -11.12 -11.88 15.89
C GLU A 512 -10.55 -11.36 14.57
N ALA A 513 -11.14 -10.28 14.03
CA ALA A 513 -10.68 -9.63 12.80
C ALA A 513 -9.23 -9.15 12.91
N TYR A 514 -8.86 -8.55 14.04
CA TYR A 514 -7.49 -8.09 14.27
C TYR A 514 -6.50 -9.27 14.26
N ASN A 515 -6.81 -10.37 14.96
CA ASN A 515 -5.94 -11.56 14.99
C ASN A 515 -5.82 -12.21 13.61
N ILE A 516 -6.89 -12.26 12.81
CA ILE A 516 -6.85 -12.74 11.43
C ILE A 516 -5.89 -11.88 10.58
N LEU A 517 -6.07 -10.56 10.58
CA LEU A 517 -5.23 -9.65 9.80
C LEU A 517 -3.77 -9.66 10.27
N ARG A 518 -3.53 -9.86 11.57
CA ARG A 518 -2.20 -9.95 12.17
C ARG A 518 -1.41 -11.16 11.67
N LYS A 519 -2.05 -12.31 11.42
CA LYS A 519 -1.40 -13.48 10.80
C LYS A 519 -0.85 -13.16 9.41
N SER A 520 -1.50 -12.26 8.69
CA SER A 520 -1.13 -11.77 7.35
C SER A 520 -0.30 -10.48 7.37
N SER A 521 0.25 -10.09 8.53
CA SER A 521 1.04 -8.86 8.68
C SER A 521 2.23 -8.76 7.73
N ASN A 522 2.93 -9.87 7.46
CA ASN A 522 4.05 -9.89 6.51
C ASN A 522 3.63 -9.45 5.10
N LEU A 523 2.47 -9.90 4.63
CA LEU A 523 1.94 -9.53 3.31
C LEU A 523 1.69 -8.02 3.25
N ILE A 524 0.97 -7.50 4.25
CA ILE A 524 0.63 -6.08 4.34
C ILE A 524 1.92 -5.23 4.43
N LEU A 525 2.89 -5.63 5.25
CA LEU A 525 4.17 -4.94 5.36
C LEU A 525 4.97 -4.97 4.05
N ASN A 526 5.00 -6.11 3.34
CA ASN A 526 5.68 -6.22 2.05
C ASN A 526 5.03 -5.31 0.99
N LEU A 527 3.70 -5.24 0.95
CA LEU A 527 2.99 -4.36 0.02
C LEU A 527 3.30 -2.88 0.29
N PHE A 528 3.31 -2.44 1.55
CA PHE A 528 3.74 -1.07 1.90
C PHE A 528 5.22 -0.82 1.58
N HIS A 529 6.07 -1.83 1.76
CA HIS A 529 7.49 -1.71 1.44
C HIS A 529 7.73 -1.55 -0.07
N LEU A 530 6.92 -2.19 -0.93
CA LEU A 530 6.95 -1.96 -2.37
C LEU A 530 6.49 -0.54 -2.77
N MET A 531 5.67 0.10 -1.95
CA MET A 531 5.24 1.49 -2.14
C MET A 531 6.29 2.52 -1.68
N ALA A 532 7.38 2.11 -1.03
CA ALA A 532 8.37 3.03 -0.46
C ALA A 532 9.04 3.95 -1.49
N GLY A 533 9.12 3.50 -2.76
CA GLY A 533 9.65 4.30 -3.88
C GLY A 533 8.61 5.17 -4.59
N SER A 534 7.36 5.18 -4.13
CA SER A 534 6.29 5.98 -4.74
C SER A 534 6.35 7.44 -4.28
N ASN A 535 6.09 8.38 -5.19
CA ASN A 535 5.99 9.81 -4.88
C ASN A 535 4.62 10.17 -4.29
N ILE A 536 4.06 9.32 -3.42
CA ILE A 536 2.78 9.57 -2.73
C ILE A 536 3.08 10.42 -1.48
N PRO A 537 2.40 11.58 -1.27
CA PRO A 537 2.80 12.58 -0.27
C PRO A 537 3.07 12.07 1.15
N ASP A 538 2.19 11.21 1.69
CA ASP A 538 2.34 10.69 3.06
C ASP A 538 3.31 9.50 3.18
N ILE A 539 3.66 8.86 2.07
CA ILE A 539 4.60 7.72 2.05
C ILE A 539 6.02 8.20 1.76
N ALA A 540 6.16 9.09 0.76
CA ALA A 540 7.43 9.54 0.23
C ALA A 540 8.31 10.29 1.24
N SER A 541 7.71 10.91 2.26
CA SER A 541 8.46 11.72 3.22
C SER A 541 9.44 10.90 4.08
N ASP A 542 9.03 9.69 4.47
CA ASP A 542 9.81 8.79 5.33
C ASP A 542 9.17 7.38 5.30
N PRO A 543 9.43 6.61 4.23
CA PRO A 543 8.82 5.30 4.05
C PRO A 543 9.17 4.31 5.17
N GLU A 544 10.41 4.34 5.66
CA GLU A 544 10.88 3.44 6.72
C GLU A 544 10.12 3.69 8.02
N LYS A 545 9.97 4.95 8.43
CA LYS A 545 9.19 5.30 9.62
C LYS A 545 7.70 4.97 9.46
N GLY A 546 7.14 5.17 8.27
CA GLY A 546 5.76 4.79 7.96
C GLY A 546 5.52 3.29 8.14
N ILE A 547 6.43 2.46 7.60
CA ILE A 547 6.36 1.00 7.72
C ILE A 547 6.60 0.54 9.16
N LEU A 548 7.53 1.16 9.90
CA LEU A 548 7.76 0.84 11.32
C LEU A 548 6.53 1.14 12.17
N LYS A 549 5.88 2.29 11.97
CA LYS A 549 4.60 2.61 12.64
C LYS A 549 3.52 1.59 12.32
N LEU A 550 3.41 1.17 11.06
CA LEU A 550 2.46 0.13 10.66
C LEU A 550 2.76 -1.20 11.36
N GLN A 551 4.03 -1.59 11.46
CA GLN A 551 4.45 -2.79 12.19
C GLN A 551 4.12 -2.71 13.68
N GLU A 552 4.32 -1.55 14.32
CA GLU A 552 3.97 -1.34 15.73
C GLU A 552 2.48 -1.58 15.98
N LYS A 553 1.61 -1.23 15.02
CA LYS A 553 0.17 -1.47 15.11
C LYS A 553 -0.20 -2.95 15.18
N PHE A 554 0.61 -3.84 14.61
CA PHE A 554 0.36 -5.29 14.61
C PHE A 554 0.78 -5.99 15.91
N ARG A 555 1.55 -5.34 16.80
CA ARG A 555 2.02 -5.93 18.07
C ARG A 555 2.51 -7.37 17.91
N LEU A 556 3.48 -7.56 17.02
CA LEU A 556 4.08 -8.87 16.73
C LEU A 556 4.86 -9.47 17.91
N ASP A 557 5.01 -8.70 18.99
CA ASP A 557 5.60 -9.07 20.27
C ASP A 557 4.67 -9.90 21.17
N LEU A 558 3.35 -9.77 21.00
CA LEU A 558 2.34 -10.46 21.81
C LEU A 558 1.96 -11.83 21.24
N ASP A 559 1.38 -12.73 22.04
CA ASP A 559 0.65 -13.88 21.52
C ASP A 559 -0.83 -13.58 21.22
N ASP A 560 -1.58 -14.57 20.73
CA ASP A 560 -2.97 -14.37 20.30
C ASP A 560 -3.91 -14.08 21.49
N GLU A 561 -3.62 -14.59 22.69
CA GLU A 561 -4.43 -14.37 23.90
C GLU A 561 -4.13 -13.00 24.53
N GLU A 562 -2.84 -12.67 24.69
CA GLU A 562 -2.38 -11.36 25.13
C GLU A 562 -2.91 -10.25 24.22
N CYS A 563 -3.01 -10.54 22.92
CA CYS A 563 -3.54 -9.61 21.95
C CYS A 563 -5.04 -9.32 22.14
N ILE A 564 -5.84 -10.32 22.50
CA ILE A 564 -7.28 -10.11 22.78
C ILE A 564 -7.43 -9.12 23.94
N HIS A 565 -6.65 -9.29 25.01
CA HIS A 565 -6.65 -8.38 26.14
C HIS A 565 -6.18 -6.96 25.76
N PHE A 566 -5.11 -6.86 24.97
CA PHE A 566 -4.61 -5.59 24.46
C PHE A 566 -5.66 -4.85 23.63
N PHE A 567 -6.32 -5.53 22.68
CA PHE A 567 -7.27 -4.91 21.79
C PHE A 567 -8.57 -4.50 22.52
N GLN A 568 -9.04 -5.31 23.48
CA GLN A 568 -10.15 -4.92 24.34
C GLN A 568 -9.83 -3.67 25.18
N TYR A 569 -8.63 -3.62 25.75
CA TYR A 569 -8.16 -2.43 26.48
C TYR A 569 -8.12 -1.20 25.57
N LEU A 570 -7.57 -1.33 24.36
CA LEU A 570 -7.52 -0.27 23.35
C LEU A 570 -8.90 0.31 23.01
N ILE A 571 -9.90 -0.56 22.82
CA ILE A 571 -11.28 -0.15 22.55
C ILE A 571 -11.85 0.62 23.74
N ASN A 572 -11.67 0.11 24.97
CA ASN A 572 -12.18 0.75 26.18
C ASN A 572 -11.51 2.11 26.46
N GLU A 573 -10.21 2.24 26.22
CA GLU A 573 -9.48 3.51 26.29
C GLU A 573 -9.99 4.49 25.23
N SER A 574 -10.23 4.02 24.01
CA SER A 574 -10.75 4.87 22.93
C SER A 574 -12.14 5.41 23.28
N VAL A 575 -13.01 4.58 23.85
CA VAL A 575 -14.34 5.01 24.31
C VAL A 575 -14.25 5.93 25.53
N SER A 576 -13.41 5.58 26.51
CA SER A 576 -13.17 6.40 27.70
C SER A 576 -12.57 7.76 27.36
N ALA A 577 -11.75 7.88 26.32
CA ALA A 577 -11.20 9.17 25.88
C ALA A 577 -12.25 10.11 25.26
N LEU A 578 -13.33 9.56 24.69
CA LEU A 578 -14.41 10.34 24.09
C LEU A 578 -15.26 11.09 25.14
N PHE A 579 -15.45 10.48 26.32
CA PHE A 579 -16.38 11.01 27.33
C PHE A 579 -15.87 12.27 28.08
N PRO A 580 -14.60 12.38 28.51
CA PRO A 580 -14.05 13.59 29.13
C PRO A 580 -13.96 14.78 28.17
N GLN A 581 -13.67 14.54 26.88
CA GLN A 581 -13.65 15.61 25.86
C GLN A 581 -15.03 16.26 25.68
N MET A 582 -16.11 15.49 25.82
CA MET A 582 -17.47 16.03 25.87
C MET A 582 -17.74 16.87 27.11
N VAL A 583 -17.35 16.38 28.29
CA VAL A 583 -17.54 17.13 29.53
C VAL A 583 -16.78 18.45 29.49
N GLU A 584 -15.55 18.47 28.97
CA GLU A 584 -14.78 19.71 28.77
C GLU A 584 -15.39 20.65 27.73
N THR A 585 -15.92 20.13 26.62
CA THR A 585 -16.51 20.95 25.56
C THR A 585 -17.83 21.56 26.03
N ILE A 586 -18.65 20.79 26.74
CA ILE A 586 -19.88 21.25 27.40
C ILE A 586 -19.55 22.23 28.52
N HIS A 587 -18.48 21.99 29.30
CA HIS A 587 -18.07 22.89 30.38
C HIS A 587 -17.46 24.20 29.86
N ARG A 588 -16.74 24.18 28.73
CA ARG A 588 -16.27 25.39 28.02
C ARG A 588 -17.42 26.17 27.40
N TRP A 589 -18.40 25.49 26.78
CA TRP A 589 -19.62 26.14 26.29
C TRP A 589 -20.44 26.72 27.44
N ALA A 590 -20.62 25.99 28.55
CA ALA A 590 -21.32 26.49 29.73
C ALA A 590 -20.62 27.68 30.41
N GLN A 591 -19.29 27.80 30.27
CA GLN A 591 -18.51 28.96 30.72
C GLN A 591 -18.56 30.14 29.74
N TYR A 592 -18.78 29.90 28.44
CA TYR A 592 -18.92 30.96 27.44
C TYR A 592 -20.31 31.63 27.46
N TRP A 593 -21.31 30.95 28.04
CA TRP A 593 -22.69 31.43 28.22
C TRP A 593 -22.99 31.92 29.64
N ARG A 594 -22.00 31.93 30.54
CA ARG A 594 -22.00 32.68 31.80
C ARG A 594 -21.22 33.97 31.60
#